data_AF-A0A1M5A917-F1
#
_entry.id   AF-A0A1M5A917-F1
#
_cell.length_a   1.000
_cell.length_b   1.000
_cell.length_c   1.000
_cell.angle_alpha   90.00
_cell.angle_beta   90.00
_cell.angle_gamma   90.00
#
_symmetry.space_group_name_H-M   'P 1'
#
loop_
_entity.id
_entity.type
_entity.pdbx_description
1 polymer ?
#
loop_
_entity_poly.entity_id
_entity_poly.type
_entity_poly.pdbx_seq_one_letter_code
_entity_poly.pdbx_strand_id
1 'polypeptide(L)' 'MPSNQTRPIEARLQEIVFPDHANHLGTLFGGQALAWMDKAAFIAASRYARRTVVTARSEQVDFRLPIRQGQ' A
#
# COMPACT_ATOMS: atom_id res chain seq x y z
N MET A 1 20.27 -10.43 28.33
CA MET A 1 18.87 -10.71 27.97
C MET A 1 18.62 -10.11 26.59
N PRO A 2 18.32 -10.87 25.53
CA PRO A 2 17.90 -10.24 24.28
C PRO A 2 16.56 -9.54 24.56
N SER A 3 16.50 -8.25 24.25
CA SER A 3 15.30 -7.44 24.38
C SER A 3 14.19 -8.06 23.55
N ASN A 4 13.02 -8.21 24.16
CA ASN A 4 11.81 -8.71 23.51
C ASN A 4 11.34 -7.67 22.46
N GLN A 5 12.00 -7.65 21.31
CA GLN A 5 11.58 -6.82 20.18
C GLN A 5 10.34 -7.47 19.55
N THR A 6 9.17 -6.98 19.95
CA THR A 6 7.90 -7.30 19.29
C THR A 6 8.07 -7.02 17.79
N ARG A 7 7.91 -8.05 16.95
CA ARG A 7 8.00 -7.87 15.49
C ARG A 7 6.99 -6.80 15.04
N PRO A 8 7.40 -5.80 14.25
CA PRO A 8 6.51 -4.72 13.86
C PRO A 8 5.39 -5.24 12.97
N ILE A 9 4.15 -4.93 13.36
CA ILE A 9 2.94 -5.24 12.59
C ILE A 9 2.73 -4.20 11.47
N GLU A 10 3.27 -2.99 11.64
CA GLU A 10 3.26 -1.93 10.60
C GLU A 10 3.96 -2.40 9.32
N ALA A 11 3.37 -2.07 8.17
CA ALA A 11 3.99 -2.18 6.86
C ALA A 11 4.15 -0.79 6.26
N ARG A 12 5.33 -0.48 5.72
CA ARG A 12 5.63 0.75 5.01
C ARG A 12 6.13 0.41 3.61
N LEU A 13 5.48 0.97 2.60
CA LEU A 13 5.90 0.89 1.21
C LEU A 13 6.23 2.31 0.74
N GLN A 14 7.31 2.43 -0.02
CA GLN A 14 7.69 3.65 -0.71
C GLN A 14 7.92 3.27 -2.17
N GLU A 15 7.16 3.90 -3.05
CA GLU A 15 7.16 3.62 -4.48
C GLU A 15 7.31 4.94 -5.22
N ILE A 16 8.06 4.92 -6.32
CA ILE A 16 8.15 6.04 -7.25
C ILE A 16 7.08 5.86 -8.33
N VAL A 17 6.38 6.93 -8.69
CA VAL A 17 5.43 6.91 -9.80
C VAL A 17 6.18 6.96 -11.14
N PHE A 18 6.37 5.80 -11.76
CA PHE A 18 6.89 5.68 -13.12
C PHE A 18 5.79 5.86 -14.18
N PRO A 19 6.15 6.07 -15.47
CA PRO A 19 5.16 6.23 -16.54
C PRO A 19 4.10 5.11 -16.58
N ASP A 20 4.50 3.86 -16.34
CA ASP A 20 3.60 2.70 -16.36
C ASP A 20 2.60 2.69 -15.18
N HIS A 21 2.87 3.46 -14.11
CA HIS A 21 1.97 3.63 -12.97
C HIS A 21 0.96 4.76 -13.21
N ALA A 22 1.23 5.63 -14.18
CA ALA A 22 0.45 6.82 -14.44
C ALA A 22 -0.69 6.55 -15.43
N ASN A 23 -1.73 7.35 -15.33
CA ASN A 23 -2.78 7.46 -16.35
C ASN A 23 -2.34 8.39 -17.49
N HIS A 24 -3.20 8.55 -18.50
CA HIS A 24 -2.98 9.44 -19.65
C HIS A 24 -2.83 10.93 -19.30
N LEU A 25 -3.12 11.33 -18.06
CA LEU A 25 -2.92 12.70 -17.55
C LEU A 25 -1.55 12.87 -16.86
N GLY A 26 -0.69 11.86 -16.87
CA GLY A 26 0.63 11.92 -16.23
C GLY A 26 0.58 11.90 -14.69
N THR A 27 -0.53 11.43 -14.12
CA THR A 27 -0.73 11.30 -12.67
C THR A 27 -0.95 9.84 -12.30
N LEU A 28 -0.62 9.45 -11.06
CA LEU A 28 -0.80 8.10 -10.58
C LEU A 28 -2.22 7.62 -10.86
N PHE A 29 -2.32 6.49 -11.57
CA PHE A 29 -3.60 5.88 -11.82
C PHE A 29 -4.21 5.39 -10.50
N GLY A 30 -5.47 5.73 -10.22
CA GLY A 30 -6.12 5.37 -8.96
C GLY A 30 -6.12 3.87 -8.67
N GLY A 31 -6.26 3.04 -9.70
CA GLY A 31 -6.15 1.58 -9.55
C GLY A 31 -4.77 1.12 -9.08
N GLN A 32 -3.70 1.77 -9.54
CA GLN A 32 -2.33 1.48 -9.10
C GLN A 32 -2.12 1.88 -7.63
N ALA A 33 -2.65 3.04 -7.22
CA ALA A 33 -2.61 3.47 -5.84
C ALA A 33 -3.32 2.47 -4.91
N LEU A 34 -4.52 2.01 -5.30
CA LEU A 34 -5.28 1.00 -4.55
C LEU A 34 -4.54 -0.34 -4.48
N ALA A 35 -3.89 -0.77 -5.56
CA ALA A 35 -3.09 -1.99 -5.56
C ALA A 35 -1.92 -1.93 -4.56
N TRP A 36 -1.24 -0.79 -4.45
CA TRP A 36 -0.18 -0.60 -3.44
C TRP A 36 -0.72 -0.55 -2.02
N MET A 37 -1.86 0.11 -1.80
CA MET A 37 -2.54 0.12 -0.50
C MET A 37 -2.92 -1.30 -0.07
N ASP A 38 -3.50 -2.09 -0.97
CA ASP A 38 -3.89 -3.48 -0.68
C ASP A 38 -2.67 -4.36 -0.37
N LYS A 39 -1.57 -4.18 -1.11
CA LYS A 39 -0.30 -4.87 -0.83
C LYS A 39 0.24 -4.55 0.58
N ALA A 40 0.20 -3.28 0.98
CA ALA A 40 0.60 -2.86 2.33
C ALA A 40 -0.31 -3.48 3.40
N ALA A 41 -1.63 -3.44 3.19
CA ALA A 41 -2.63 -4.00 4.09
C ALA A 41 -2.45 -5.52 4.25
N PHE A 42 -2.23 -6.25 3.16
CA PHE A 42 -1.97 -7.70 3.20
C PHE A 42 -0.73 -8.03 4.03
N ILE A 43 0.38 -7.29 3.87
CA ILE A 43 1.60 -7.50 4.65
C ILE A 43 1.34 -7.27 6.14
N ALA A 44 0.68 -6.16 6.50
CA ALA A 44 0.37 -5.84 7.89
C ALA A 44 -0.57 -6.88 8.53
N ALA A 45 -1.65 -7.24 7.84
CA ALA A 45 -2.63 -8.21 8.30
C ALA A 45 -2.03 -9.62 8.42
N SER A 46 -1.18 -10.04 7.48
CA SER A 46 -0.48 -11.33 7.54
C SER A 46 0.48 -11.41 8.73
N ARG A 47 1.19 -10.31 9.04
CA ARG A 47 2.08 -10.22 10.22
C ARG A 47 1.28 -10.32 11.52
N TYR A 48 0.14 -9.65 11.60
CA TYR A 48 -0.76 -9.72 12.75
C TYR A 48 -1.35 -11.12 12.94
N ALA A 49 -1.95 -11.68 11.88
CA ALA A 49 -2.71 -12.93 11.96
C ALA A 49 -1.82 -14.18 11.96
N ARG A 50 -0.54 -14.06 11.54
CA ARG A 50 0.41 -15.17 11.36
C ARG A 50 -0.13 -16.30 10.49
N ARG A 51 -0.92 -15.94 9.47
CA ARG A 51 -1.54 -16.84 8.50
C ARG A 51 -1.86 -16.09 7.21
N THR A 52 -2.18 -16.83 6.16
CA THR A 52 -2.73 -16.26 4.92
C THR A 52 -4.06 -15.57 5.21
N VAL A 53 -4.20 -14.35 4.69
CA VAL A 53 -5.41 -13.53 4.77
C VAL A 53 -5.83 -13.13 3.36
N VAL A 54 -7.05 -12.64 3.20
CA VAL A 54 -7.57 -12.10 1.95
C VAL A 54 -8.29 -10.79 2.22
N THR A 55 -8.28 -9.89 1.25
CA THR A 55 -9.01 -8.62 1.34
C THR A 55 -10.50 -8.87 1.12
N ALA A 56 -11.30 -8.74 2.18
CA ALA A 56 -12.75 -8.93 2.09
C ALA A 56 -13.47 -7.68 1.56
N ARG A 57 -13.00 -6.49 1.93
CA ARG A 57 -13.60 -5.19 1.59
C ARG A 57 -12.57 -4.08 1.76
N SER A 58 -12.69 -3.04 0.95
CA SER A 58 -12.15 -1.70 1.22
C SER A 58 -13.31 -0.75 1.51
N GLU A 59 -13.11 0.18 2.43
CA GLU A 59 -14.03 1.30 2.63
C GLU A 59 -13.77 2.39 1.58
N GLN A 60 -14.47 3.52 1.69
CA GLN A 60 -14.34 4.66 0.79
C GLN A 60 -12.89 5.19 0.74
N VAL A 61 -12.42 5.48 -0.47
CA VAL A 61 -11.12 6.10 -0.74
C VAL A 61 -11.33 7.35 -1.59
N ASP A 62 -10.89 8.50 -1.08
CA ASP A 62 -10.97 9.78 -1.78
C ASP A 62 -9.57 10.26 -2.20
N PHE A 63 -9.34 10.38 -3.50
CA PHE A 63 -8.11 10.97 -4.05
C PHE A 63 -8.24 12.49 -4.11
N ARG A 64 -7.71 13.18 -3.10
CA ARG A 64 -7.85 14.64 -2.97
C ARG A 64 -6.84 15.44 -3.79
N LEU A 65 -5.67 14.86 -4.06
CA LEU A 65 -4.58 15.50 -4.79
C LEU A 65 -3.96 14.50 -5.77
N PRO A 66 -3.58 14.95 -6.98
CA PRO A 66 -2.85 14.10 -7.91
C PRO A 66 -1.42 13.86 -7.42
N ILE A 67 -0.92 12.65 -7.62
CA ILE A 67 0.50 12.31 -7.46
C ILE A 67 1.11 12.27 -8.86
N ARG A 68 2.13 13.06 -9.13
CA ARG A 68 2.75 13.17 -10.46
C ARG A 68 3.81 12.10 -10.66
N GLN A 69 4.12 11.81 -11.92
CA GLN A 69 5.29 10.99 -12.25
C GLN A 69 6.57 11.55 -11.60
N GLY A 70 7.43 10.66 -11.13
CA GLY A 70 8.68 10.98 -10.44
C GLY A 70 8.55 11.36 -8.96
N GLN A 71 7.33 11.36 -8.41
CA GLN A 71 7.07 11.50 -6.97
C GLN A 71 6.98 10.14 -6.27
#